data_AF-A0A7W0PIJ6-F1
#
_entry.id   AF-A0A7W0PIJ6-F1
#
_cell.length_a   1.000
_cell.length_b   1.000
_cell.length_c   1.000
_cell.angle_alpha   90.00
_cell.angle_beta   90.00
_cell.angle_gamma   90.00
#
_symmetry.space_group_name_H-M   'P 1'
#
loop_
_entity.id
_entity.type
_entity.pdbx_description
1 polymer ?
#
loop_
_entity_poly.entity_id
_entity_poly.type
_entity_poly.pdbx_seq_one_letter_code
_entity_poly.pdbx_strand_id
1 'polypeptide(L)'
;MSLADDIERVAGLATVHAASGDAVSGVIATEASGGGRVYLCAFDDADGLRSWLALRDDGTPVESRVELRGAVSIAALCEVATDAADGGDLDALIARLEELRVAEAPSGIGTAIEAARELRDVLAVPPQRATPSRLDAIGIATRRLERELDPTSASPFTAAMKASQAAVGELQREIEAGYRISLT
;
A
#
# COMPACT_ATOMS: atom_id res chain seq x y z
N MET A 1 11.52 -14.32 -11.56
CA MET A 1 10.10 -14.02 -11.76
C MET A 1 9.85 -12.67 -11.13
N SER A 2 9.26 -11.74 -11.87
CA SER A 2 8.96 -10.39 -11.38
C SER A 2 7.75 -10.39 -10.45
N LEU A 3 7.53 -9.33 -9.68
CA LEU A 3 6.30 -9.21 -8.88
C LEU A 3 5.04 -9.16 -9.78
N ALA A 4 5.15 -8.60 -10.98
CA ALA A 4 4.05 -8.59 -11.93
C ALA A 4 3.71 -10.01 -12.40
N ASP A 5 4.74 -10.81 -12.71
CA ASP A 5 4.56 -12.23 -13.09
C ASP A 5 3.94 -13.04 -11.93
N ASP A 6 4.38 -12.77 -10.69
CA ASP A 6 3.81 -13.39 -9.49
C ASP A 6 2.32 -13.05 -9.34
N ILE A 7 1.95 -11.79 -9.53
CA ILE A 7 0.56 -11.31 -9.46
C ILE A 7 -0.31 -11.96 -10.54
N GLU A 8 0.16 -12.00 -11.79
CA GLU A 8 -0.57 -12.60 -12.90
C GLU A 8 -0.79 -14.11 -12.67
N ARG A 9 0.26 -14.81 -12.23
CA ARG A 9 0.18 -16.23 -11.86
C ARG A 9 -0.86 -16.46 -10.77
N VAL A 10 -0.84 -15.65 -9.70
CA VAL A 10 -1.78 -15.81 -8.59
C VAL A 10 -3.20 -15.44 -8.98
N ALA A 11 -3.41 -14.43 -9.84
CA ALA A 11 -4.73 -14.15 -10.41
C ALA A 11 -5.29 -15.38 -11.17
N GLY A 12 -4.45 -16.07 -11.93
CA GLY A 12 -4.79 -17.33 -12.58
C GLY A 12 -5.19 -18.42 -11.59
N LEU A 13 -4.43 -18.58 -10.50
CA LEU A 13 -4.76 -19.53 -9.42
C LEU A 13 -6.07 -19.16 -8.71
N ALA A 14 -6.32 -17.88 -8.45
CA ALA A 14 -7.52 -17.38 -7.80
C ALA A 14 -8.80 -17.66 -8.62
N THR A 15 -8.68 -17.75 -9.95
CA THR A 15 -9.83 -17.99 -10.85
C THR A 15 -10.54 -19.31 -10.55
N VAL A 16 -9.85 -20.33 -10.02
CA VAL A 16 -10.51 -21.61 -9.64
C VAL A 16 -11.50 -21.46 -8.48
N HIS A 17 -11.43 -20.34 -7.76
CA HIS A 17 -12.30 -19.97 -6.65
C HIS A 17 -13.37 -18.94 -7.03
N ALA A 18 -13.40 -18.48 -8.29
CA ALA A 18 -14.43 -17.59 -8.81
C ALA A 18 -15.76 -18.35 -8.97
N ALA A 19 -16.89 -17.74 -8.60
CA ALA A 19 -18.19 -18.29 -8.96
C ALA A 19 -18.46 -17.97 -10.45
N SER A 20 -19.48 -18.62 -11.03
CA SER A 20 -19.84 -18.38 -12.42
C SER A 20 -20.24 -16.91 -12.63
N GLY A 21 -19.45 -16.17 -13.39
CA GLY A 21 -19.68 -14.76 -13.70
C GLY A 21 -18.83 -13.78 -12.88
N ASP A 22 -18.12 -14.26 -11.85
CA ASP A 22 -17.17 -13.45 -11.10
C ASP A 22 -15.87 -13.29 -11.89
N ALA A 23 -15.18 -12.18 -11.69
CA ALA A 23 -13.83 -11.95 -12.19
C ALA A 23 -12.88 -11.57 -11.06
N VAL A 24 -11.65 -12.06 -11.12
CA VAL A 24 -10.56 -11.54 -10.27
C VAL A 24 -10.25 -10.13 -10.74
N SER A 25 -10.61 -9.13 -9.94
CA SER A 25 -10.49 -7.71 -10.31
C SER A 25 -9.24 -7.04 -9.76
N GLY A 26 -8.58 -7.66 -8.79
CA GLY A 26 -7.34 -7.15 -8.22
C GLY A 26 -6.61 -8.17 -7.37
N VAL A 27 -5.28 -8.05 -7.30
CA VAL A 27 -4.42 -8.86 -6.45
C VAL A 27 -3.42 -7.96 -5.75
N ILE A 28 -3.42 -7.99 -4.42
CA ILE A 28 -2.47 -7.25 -3.58
C ILE A 28 -1.47 -8.23 -2.97
N ALA A 29 -0.20 -8.07 -3.30
CA ALA A 29 0.87 -8.88 -2.71
C ALA A 29 1.28 -8.32 -1.35
N THR A 30 1.32 -9.18 -0.33
CA THR A 30 1.61 -8.82 1.05
C THR A 30 2.63 -9.77 1.67
N GLU A 31 3.39 -9.27 2.63
CA GLU A 31 4.26 -10.07 3.50
C GLU A 31 4.24 -9.46 4.89
N ALA A 32 3.36 -9.99 5.75
CA ALA A 32 3.21 -9.53 7.12
C ALA A 32 4.34 -10.10 8.03
N SER A 33 4.59 -9.43 9.16
CA SER A 33 5.67 -9.80 10.08
C SER A 33 5.64 -11.29 10.49
N GLY A 34 6.71 -12.02 10.19
CA GLY A 34 6.86 -13.43 10.55
C GLY A 34 6.03 -14.41 9.72
N GLY A 35 5.32 -13.94 8.68
CA GLY A 35 4.52 -14.76 7.78
C GLY A 35 5.18 -14.99 6.42
N GLY A 36 4.67 -15.99 5.69
CA GLY A 36 4.98 -16.15 4.27
C GLY A 36 4.28 -15.08 3.42
N ARG A 37 4.56 -15.10 2.12
CA ARG A 37 3.89 -14.21 1.19
C ARG A 37 2.42 -14.61 1.02
N VAL A 38 1.53 -13.62 1.15
CA VAL A 38 0.08 -13.76 0.99
C VAL A 38 -0.40 -12.79 -0.06
N TYR A 39 -1.33 -13.23 -0.91
CA TYR A 39 -1.92 -12.45 -1.97
C TYR A 39 -3.41 -12.29 -1.72
N LEU A 40 -3.86 -11.06 -1.49
CA LEU A 40 -5.27 -10.73 -1.32
C LEU A 40 -5.91 -10.58 -2.69
N CYS A 41 -6.78 -11.50 -3.06
CA CYS A 41 -7.47 -11.51 -4.34
C CYS A 41 -8.88 -10.96 -4.16
N ALA A 42 -9.18 -9.87 -4.85
CA ALA A 42 -10.52 -9.30 -4.95
C ALA A 42 -11.25 -9.96 -6.13
N PHE A 43 -12.53 -10.27 -5.91
CA PHE A 43 -13.42 -10.79 -6.92
C PHE A 43 -14.64 -9.89 -6.97
N ASP A 44 -14.98 -9.39 -8.15
CA ASP A 44 -16.21 -8.65 -8.39
C ASP A 44 -17.19 -9.54 -9.15
N ASP A 45 -18.42 -9.60 -8.67
CA ASP A 45 -19.52 -10.26 -9.39
C ASP A 45 -20.14 -9.33 -10.46
N ALA A 46 -21.13 -9.85 -11.18
CA ALA A 46 -21.81 -9.11 -12.23
C ALA A 46 -22.60 -7.88 -11.72
N ASP A 47 -22.97 -7.88 -10.44
CA ASP A 47 -23.70 -6.79 -9.78
C ASP A 47 -22.76 -5.78 -9.09
N GLY A 48 -21.44 -6.03 -9.16
CA GLY A 48 -20.40 -5.18 -8.58
C GLY A 48 -20.16 -5.41 -7.08
N LEU A 49 -20.68 -6.49 -6.50
CA LEU A 49 -20.37 -6.87 -5.12
C LEU A 49 -18.96 -7.49 -5.07
N ARG A 50 -18.16 -6.99 -4.14
CA ARG A 50 -16.79 -7.46 -3.92
C ARG A 50 -16.72 -8.54 -2.85
N SER A 51 -15.99 -9.60 -3.16
CA SER A 51 -15.63 -10.68 -2.24
C SER A 51 -14.13 -10.94 -2.30
N TRP A 52 -13.60 -11.65 -1.31
CA TRP A 52 -12.16 -11.77 -1.11
C TRP A 52 -11.72 -13.20 -0.85
N LEU A 53 -10.52 -13.53 -1.34
CA LEU A 53 -9.79 -14.73 -0.94
C LEU A 53 -8.30 -14.41 -0.84
N ALA A 54 -7.66 -14.83 0.24
CA ALA A 54 -6.22 -14.72 0.39
C ALA A 54 -5.55 -16.05 0.04
N LEU A 55 -4.53 -16.01 -0.80
CA LEU A 55 -3.77 -17.18 -1.25
C LEU A 55 -2.32 -17.09 -0.78
N ARG A 56 -1.73 -18.23 -0.45
CA ARG A 56 -0.27 -18.36 -0.29
C ARG A 56 0.38 -18.51 -1.66
N ASP A 57 1.71 -18.52 -1.68
CA ASP A 57 2.48 -18.53 -2.92
C ASP A 57 2.22 -19.76 -3.82
N ASP A 58 1.86 -20.89 -3.23
CA ASP A 58 1.49 -22.13 -3.91
C ASP A 58 0.02 -22.17 -4.39
N GLY A 59 -0.76 -21.13 -4.12
CA GLY A 59 -2.20 -21.08 -4.41
C GLY A 59 -3.09 -21.68 -3.33
N THR A 60 -2.52 -22.14 -2.20
CA THR A 60 -3.32 -22.66 -1.08
C THR A 60 -4.06 -21.51 -0.39
N PRO A 61 -5.38 -21.63 -0.17
CA PRO A 61 -6.13 -20.61 0.56
C PRO A 61 -5.66 -20.41 2.00
N VAL A 62 -5.73 -19.17 2.47
CA VAL A 62 -5.48 -18.80 3.87
C VAL A 62 -6.77 -19.01 4.68
N GLU A 63 -6.74 -19.97 5.60
CA GLU A 63 -7.85 -20.27 6.51
C GLU A 63 -7.68 -19.63 7.89
N SER A 64 -6.47 -19.22 8.26
CA SER A 64 -6.20 -18.62 9.57
C SER A 64 -6.68 -17.17 9.57
N ARG A 65 -7.59 -16.84 10.49
CA ARG A 65 -8.05 -15.47 10.68
C ARG A 65 -6.90 -14.54 11.07
N VAL A 66 -5.94 -15.00 11.87
CA VAL A 66 -4.79 -14.19 12.29
C VAL A 66 -3.90 -13.84 11.10
N GLU A 67 -3.63 -14.81 10.22
CA GLU A 67 -2.82 -14.60 9.01
C GLU A 67 -3.50 -13.63 8.04
N LEU A 68 -4.80 -13.81 7.78
CA LEU A 68 -5.58 -12.90 6.94
C LEU A 68 -5.54 -11.47 7.48
N ARG A 69 -5.78 -11.29 8.79
CA ARG A 69 -5.76 -9.97 9.44
C ARG A 69 -4.40 -9.28 9.31
N GLY A 70 -3.31 -10.04 9.45
CA GLY A 70 -1.96 -9.52 9.24
C GLY A 70 -1.75 -9.02 7.82
N ALA A 71 -2.14 -9.82 6.82
CA ALA A 71 -2.05 -9.46 5.41
C ALA A 71 -2.88 -8.22 5.05
N VAL A 72 -4.14 -8.17 5.49
CA VAL A 72 -5.03 -7.01 5.29
C VAL A 72 -4.48 -5.77 5.95
N SER A 73 -4.03 -5.88 7.20
CA SER A 73 -3.49 -4.74 7.96
C SER A 73 -2.29 -4.12 7.25
N ILE A 74 -1.33 -4.94 6.80
CA ILE A 74 -0.14 -4.39 6.15
C ILE A 74 -0.44 -3.79 4.78
N ALA A 75 -1.35 -4.41 4.01
CA ALA A 75 -1.83 -3.86 2.75
C ALA A 75 -2.46 -2.48 2.95
N ALA A 76 -3.42 -2.39 3.87
CA ALA A 76 -4.15 -1.16 4.13
C ALA A 76 -3.26 -0.04 4.68
N LEU A 77 -2.33 -0.37 5.58
CA LEU A 77 -1.38 0.62 6.11
C LEU A 77 -0.40 1.12 5.05
N CYS A 78 0.09 0.26 4.16
CA CYS A 78 0.95 0.69 3.06
C CYS A 78 0.20 1.59 2.07
N GLU A 79 -1.08 1.29 1.80
CA GLU A 79 -1.93 2.12 0.94
C GLU A 79 -2.12 3.51 1.54
N VAL A 80 -2.58 3.59 2.80
CA VAL A 80 -2.75 4.87 3.51
C VAL A 80 -1.44 5.65 3.58
N ALA A 81 -0.32 4.97 3.85
CA ALA A 81 0.98 5.63 3.91
C ALA A 81 1.40 6.18 2.54
N THR A 82 1.12 5.46 1.46
CA THR A 82 1.44 5.91 0.10
C THR A 82 0.62 7.16 -0.25
N ASP A 83 -0.70 7.11 -0.04
CA ASP A 83 -1.61 8.24 -0.30
C ASP A 83 -1.25 9.48 0.54
N ALA A 84 -1.00 9.29 1.85
CA ALA A 84 -0.63 10.37 2.74
C ALA A 84 0.75 10.98 2.42
N ALA A 85 1.68 10.18 1.91
CA ALA A 85 3.04 10.62 1.59
C ALA A 85 3.15 11.30 0.23
N ASP A 86 2.36 10.87 -0.76
CA ASP A 86 2.32 11.52 -2.07
C ASP A 86 1.78 12.95 -1.96
N GLY A 87 0.86 13.19 -1.01
CA GLY A 87 0.40 14.54 -0.66
C GLY A 87 -0.31 15.28 -1.80
N GLY A 88 -0.71 14.54 -2.85
CA GLY A 88 -1.45 15.02 -4.01
C GLY A 88 -0.66 14.98 -5.32
N ASP A 89 0.52 15.60 -5.36
CA ASP A 89 1.40 15.61 -6.56
C ASP A 89 2.85 15.92 -6.17
N LEU A 90 3.60 14.86 -5.84
CA LEU A 90 5.00 14.97 -5.44
C LEU A 90 5.90 15.47 -6.58
N ASP A 91 5.60 15.14 -7.84
CA ASP A 91 6.39 15.60 -8.99
C ASP A 91 6.20 17.11 -9.22
N ALA A 92 4.99 17.64 -9.06
CA ALA A 92 4.74 19.08 -9.09
C ALA A 92 5.46 19.81 -7.95
N LEU A 93 5.50 19.22 -6.75
CA LEU A 93 6.29 19.77 -5.63
C LEU A 93 7.78 19.84 -5.98
N ILE A 94 8.35 18.76 -6.53
CA ILE A 94 9.77 18.73 -6.95
C ILE A 94 10.03 19.84 -7.99
N ALA A 95 9.19 19.95 -9.02
CA ALA A 95 9.34 20.98 -10.05
C ALA A 95 9.31 22.38 -9.44
N ARG A 96 8.39 22.63 -8.50
CA ARG A 96 8.26 23.92 -7.83
C ARG A 96 9.48 24.28 -6.99
N LEU A 97 10.06 23.31 -6.28
CA LEU A 97 11.30 23.49 -5.52
C LEU A 97 12.49 23.79 -6.46
N GLU A 98 12.55 23.16 -7.64
CA GLU A 98 13.60 23.45 -8.61
C GLU A 98 13.51 24.86 -9.21
N GLU A 99 12.29 25.31 -9.53
CA GLU A 99 12.04 26.70 -9.95
C GLU A 99 12.51 27.69 -8.90
N LEU A 100 12.13 27.46 -7.64
CA LEU A 100 12.51 28.32 -6.51
C LEU A 100 14.03 28.33 -6.28
N ARG A 101 14.70 27.19 -6.47
CA ARG A 101 16.16 27.09 -6.38
C ARG A 101 16.85 27.95 -7.43
N VAL A 102 16.32 28.00 -8.65
CA VAL A 102 16.87 28.84 -9.73
C VAL A 102 16.60 30.32 -9.48
N ALA A 103 15.41 30.66 -8.98
CA ALA A 103 14.99 32.05 -8.78
C ALA A 103 15.66 32.71 -7.57
N GLU A 104 15.73 32.00 -6.44
CA GLU A 104 16.05 32.59 -5.14
C GLU A 104 17.21 31.89 -4.40
N ALA A 105 17.51 30.64 -4.77
CA ALA A 105 18.54 29.81 -4.13
C ALA A 105 18.53 29.84 -2.57
N PRO A 106 17.36 29.68 -1.91
CA PRO A 106 17.32 29.74 -0.46
C PRO A 106 18.14 28.62 0.18
N SER A 107 18.69 28.89 1.36
CA SER A 107 19.46 27.89 2.12
C SER A 107 18.62 26.64 2.38
N GLY A 108 19.21 25.45 2.19
CA GLY A 108 18.55 24.16 2.43
C GLY A 108 17.70 23.62 1.27
N ILE A 109 17.44 24.40 0.22
CA ILE A 109 16.55 23.96 -0.87
C ILE A 109 17.08 22.73 -1.63
N GLY A 110 18.40 22.57 -1.73
CA GLY A 110 19.01 21.38 -2.31
C GLY A 110 18.63 20.10 -1.55
N THR A 111 18.75 20.14 -0.22
CA THR A 111 18.39 19.01 0.66
C THR A 111 16.90 18.68 0.60
N ALA A 112 16.04 19.71 0.50
CA ALA A 112 14.60 19.50 0.34
C ALA A 112 14.26 18.80 -0.99
N ILE A 113 14.90 19.21 -2.11
CA ILE A 113 14.72 18.55 -3.41
C ILE A 113 15.21 17.10 -3.37
N GLU A 114 16.36 16.85 -2.74
CA GLU A 114 16.89 15.49 -2.55
C GLU A 114 15.93 14.61 -1.74
N ALA A 115 15.40 15.13 -0.63
CA ALA A 115 14.43 14.41 0.20
C ALA A 115 13.12 14.10 -0.57
N ALA A 116 12.64 15.04 -1.39
CA ALA A 116 11.45 14.82 -2.22
C ALA A 116 11.67 13.73 -3.28
N ARG A 117 12.85 13.71 -3.91
CA ARG A 117 13.22 12.67 -4.88
C ARG A 117 13.36 11.30 -4.22
N GLU A 118 13.99 11.23 -3.05
CA GLU A 118 14.07 9.99 -2.28
C GLU A 118 12.68 9.46 -1.94
N LEU A 119 11.76 10.32 -1.50
CA LEU A 119 10.39 9.91 -1.23
C LEU A 119 9.72 9.35 -2.49
N ARG A 120 9.85 10.02 -3.63
CA ARG A 120 9.31 9.54 -4.91
C ARG A 120 9.86 8.16 -5.29
N ASP A 121 11.16 7.96 -5.13
CA ASP A 121 11.82 6.68 -5.43
C ASP A 121 11.33 5.56 -4.48
N VAL A 122 11.02 5.88 -3.22
CA VAL A 122 10.44 4.95 -2.25
C VAL A 122 8.98 4.60 -2.59
N LEU A 123 8.18 5.60 -2.97
CA LEU A 123 6.80 5.37 -3.40
C LEU A 123 6.78 4.45 -4.62
N ALA A 124 7.65 4.73 -5.60
CA ALA A 124 7.81 3.99 -6.85
C ALA A 124 6.49 3.81 -7.63
N VAL A 125 6.56 3.23 -8.82
CA VAL A 125 5.36 2.86 -9.58
C VAL A 125 4.88 1.46 -9.19
N PRO A 126 3.56 1.20 -9.15
CA PRO A 126 3.02 -0.15 -8.98
C PRO A 126 3.50 -1.14 -10.07
N PRO A 127 3.51 -2.46 -9.79
CA PRO A 127 3.07 -3.11 -8.55
C PRO A 127 4.14 -3.05 -7.44
N GLN A 128 3.70 -2.96 -6.19
CA GLN A 128 4.54 -2.98 -5.00
C GLN A 128 4.04 -4.02 -4.01
N ARG A 129 4.95 -4.61 -3.23
CA ARG A 129 4.57 -5.51 -2.14
C ARG A 129 4.36 -4.73 -0.87
N ALA A 130 3.23 -4.94 -0.21
CA ALA A 130 2.99 -4.40 1.12
C ALA A 130 3.78 -5.18 2.18
N THR A 131 4.74 -4.52 2.81
CA THR A 131 5.59 -5.10 3.87
C THR A 131 5.80 -4.08 4.99
N PRO A 132 6.09 -4.51 6.22
CA PRO A 132 6.47 -3.60 7.30
C PRO A 132 7.68 -2.73 6.95
N SER A 133 8.68 -3.32 6.29
CA SER A 133 9.88 -2.57 5.85
C SER A 133 9.56 -1.48 4.82
N ARG A 134 8.59 -1.70 3.93
CA ARG A 134 8.11 -0.68 2.98
C ARG A 134 7.38 0.42 3.72
N LEU A 135 6.49 0.06 4.65
CA LEU A 135 5.77 1.03 5.47
C LEU A 135 6.74 1.93 6.26
N ASP A 136 7.78 1.34 6.85
CA ASP A 136 8.83 2.08 7.55
C ASP A 136 9.62 3.00 6.60
N ALA A 137 9.99 2.51 5.41
CA ALA A 137 10.70 3.29 4.40
C ALA A 137 9.90 4.52 3.95
N ILE A 138 8.59 4.37 3.71
CA ILE A 138 7.69 5.48 3.38
C ILE A 138 7.67 6.49 4.52
N GLY A 139 7.48 6.04 5.76
CA GLY A 139 7.44 6.92 6.93
C GLY A 139 8.74 7.69 7.15
N ILE A 140 9.90 7.03 6.96
CA ILE A 140 11.23 7.65 7.09
C ILE A 140 11.43 8.73 6.02
N ALA A 141 11.20 8.39 4.74
CA ALA A 141 11.40 9.33 3.64
C ALA A 141 10.43 10.52 3.73
N THR A 142 9.17 10.27 4.08
CA THR A 142 8.16 11.33 4.27
C THR A 142 8.57 12.26 5.41
N ARG A 143 8.99 11.70 6.55
CA ARG A 143 9.40 12.51 7.69
C ARG A 143 10.67 13.31 7.42
N ARG A 144 11.58 12.79 6.59
CA ARG A 144 12.74 13.54 6.12
C ARG A 144 12.29 14.76 5.32
N LEU A 145 11.43 14.57 4.30
CA LEU A 145 10.92 15.67 3.48
C LEU A 145 10.20 16.74 4.32
N GLU A 146 9.28 16.33 5.19
CA GLU A 146 8.57 17.26 6.07
C GLU A 146 9.52 18.16 6.89
N ARG A 147 10.62 17.60 7.40
CA ARG A 147 11.59 18.35 8.20
C ARG A 147 12.41 19.35 7.38
N GLU A 148 12.72 19.01 6.13
CA GLU A 148 13.42 19.93 5.22
C GLU A 148 12.51 21.07 4.76
N LEU A 149 11.20 20.82 4.64
CA LEU A 149 10.21 21.84 4.27
C LEU A 149 9.84 22.75 5.45
N ASP A 150 9.55 22.16 6.62
CA ASP A 150 9.27 22.89 7.85
C ASP A 150 9.68 22.07 9.08
N PRO A 151 10.86 22.35 9.68
CA PRO A 151 11.36 21.59 10.82
C PRO A 151 10.56 21.81 12.11
N THR A 152 9.74 22.86 12.18
CA THR A 152 8.99 23.23 13.39
C THR A 152 7.58 22.66 13.42
N SER A 153 7.04 22.28 12.26
CA SER A 153 5.68 21.78 12.14
C SER A 153 5.52 20.32 12.58
N ALA A 154 4.33 20.02 13.08
CA ALA A 154 3.90 18.64 13.33
C ALA A 154 3.74 17.90 12.00
N SER A 155 4.00 16.59 11.99
CA SER A 155 3.92 15.75 10.77
C SER A 155 2.48 15.58 10.29
N PRO A 156 2.11 16.10 9.10
CA PRO A 156 0.82 15.78 8.48
C PRO A 156 0.68 14.28 8.21
N PHE A 157 1.75 13.60 7.80
CA PHE A 157 1.75 12.15 7.57
C PHE A 157 1.37 11.37 8.84
N THR A 158 1.96 11.72 9.98
CA THR A 158 1.64 11.07 11.26
C THR A 158 0.19 11.30 11.67
N ALA A 159 -0.36 12.49 11.39
CA ALA A 159 -1.76 12.79 11.67
C ALA A 159 -2.69 11.93 10.79
N ALA A 160 -2.40 11.81 9.50
CA ALA A 160 -3.13 10.96 8.57
C ALA A 160 -3.10 9.48 8.98
N MET A 161 -1.92 8.94 9.29
CA MET A 161 -1.77 7.54 9.75
C MET A 161 -2.59 7.24 11.01
N LYS A 162 -2.70 8.19 11.94
CA LYS A 162 -3.53 8.05 13.15
C LYS A 162 -5.02 8.08 12.82
N ALA A 163 -5.43 9.00 11.94
CA ALA A 163 -6.84 9.15 11.55
C ALA A 163 -7.38 7.89 10.83
N SER A 164 -6.53 7.20 10.07
CA SER A 164 -6.94 6.04 9.27
C SER A 164 -7.08 4.73 10.06
N GLN A 165 -6.70 4.68 11.34
CA GLN A 165 -6.74 3.45 12.14
C GLN A 165 -8.13 2.81 12.20
N ALA A 166 -9.19 3.63 12.30
CA ALA A 166 -10.56 3.13 12.33
C ALA A 166 -10.98 2.52 10.98
N ALA A 167 -10.62 3.17 9.87
CA ALA A 167 -10.93 2.72 8.51
C ALA A 167 -10.21 1.40 8.16
N VAL A 168 -8.95 1.23 8.58
CA VAL A 168 -8.22 -0.05 8.42
C VAL A 168 -8.95 -1.18 9.15
N GLY A 169 -9.43 -0.94 10.37
CA GLY A 169 -10.21 -1.92 11.12
C GLY A 169 -11.57 -2.23 10.49
N GLU A 170 -12.19 -1.27 9.81
CA GLU A 170 -13.43 -1.46 9.06
C GLU A 170 -13.23 -2.33 7.82
N LEU A 171 -12.22 -2.00 7.00
CA LEU A 171 -11.84 -2.80 5.84
C LEU A 171 -11.57 -4.26 6.23
N GLN A 172 -10.91 -4.50 7.36
CA GLN A 172 -10.67 -5.85 7.86
C GLN A 172 -11.98 -6.59 8.15
N ARG A 173 -12.98 -5.94 8.75
CA ARG A 173 -14.30 -6.55 9.01
C ARG A 173 -15.05 -6.82 7.72
N GLU A 174 -14.98 -5.92 6.75
CA GLU A 174 -15.60 -6.10 5.43
C GLU A 174 -14.99 -7.28 4.67
N ILE A 175 -13.65 -7.37 4.66
CA ILE A 175 -12.94 -8.50 4.02
C ILE A 175 -13.29 -9.82 4.71
N GLU A 176 -13.33 -9.86 6.05
CA GLU A 176 -13.75 -11.06 6.80
C GLU A 176 -15.21 -11.45 6.49
N ALA A 177 -16.12 -10.48 6.34
CA ALA A 177 -17.52 -10.71 6.02
C ALA A 177 -17.74 -11.20 4.57
N GLY A 178 -16.95 -10.68 3.63
CA GLY A 178 -16.94 -11.07 2.22
C GLY A 178 -15.96 -12.19 1.87
N TYR A 179 -15.43 -12.90 2.85
CA TYR A 179 -14.40 -13.93 2.62
C TYR A 179 -15.02 -15.21 2.05
N ARG A 180 -14.43 -15.74 0.97
CA ARG A 180 -15.02 -16.85 0.19
C ARG A 180 -15.00 -18.21 0.89
N ILE A 181 -14.20 -18.38 1.94
CA ILE A 181 -14.09 -19.63 2.70
C ILE A 181 -14.25 -19.39 4.20
N SER A 182 -14.47 -20.46 4.97
CA SER A 182 -14.54 -20.33 6.43
C SER A 182 -13.17 -20.06 7.04
N LEU A 183 -13.12 -19.13 7.99
CA LEU A 183 -11.93 -18.78 8.75
C LEU A 183 -11.90 -19.49 10.11
N THR A 184 -10.74 -20.06 10.43
CA THR A 184 -10.40 -20.65 11.74
C THR A 184 -9.89 -19.59 12.71
#